data_AF-A0AAD0YWQ8-F1
#
_entry.id   AF-A0AAD0YWQ8-F1
#
_cell.length_a   1.000
_cell.length_b   1.000
_cell.length_c   1.000
_cell.angle_alpha   90.00
_cell.angle_beta   90.00
_cell.angle_gamma   90.00
#
_symmetry.space_group_name_H-M   'P 1'
#
loop_
_entity.id
_entity.type
_entity.pdbx_description
1 polymer ?
#
loop_
_entity_poly.entity_id
_entity_poly.type
_entity_poly.pdbx_seq_one_letter_code
_entity_poly.pdbx_strand_id
1 'polypeptide(L)'
;MKHYPFILFYLFCNVFIYAFQGSLWVYLACFLGFSAVVVWGSFDIELGYFVNSITHKRTKVKEVALTFDDGPTEFTPKFLDLLKQHQVKATFFCIGKQIEKYPETFQRIIAEGHTIGNHTLSHSNSTGFLSTKKMIAEIENCDTVIQKAGNIKTDLYRPPFGVTNPNIAKAIIRTHKKSIGWNVRSLDTITGDEKKIFRRITQNLRKGSIILLHDTSDKTYRVLADLLVFLKNKNYSTFTVDSIINSKKND
;
A
#
# COMPACT_ATOMS: atom_id res chain seq x y z
N MET A 1 -8.53 14.88 8.24
CA MET A 1 -9.87 14.27 8.11
C MET A 1 -10.68 15.13 7.15
N LYS A 2 -10.94 14.66 5.92
CA LYS A 2 -11.69 15.39 4.87
C LYS A 2 -13.09 14.80 4.62
N HIS A 3 -13.65 14.06 5.59
CA HIS A 3 -14.95 13.35 5.44
C HIS A 3 -16.11 14.10 6.07
N TYR A 4 -15.85 15.15 6.85
CA TYR A 4 -16.89 16.02 7.40
C TYR A 4 -17.83 16.60 6.35
N PRO A 5 -17.40 17.01 5.13
CA PRO A 5 -18.33 17.46 4.09
C PRO A 5 -19.34 16.38 3.71
N PHE A 6 -18.94 15.11 3.70
CA PHE A 6 -19.81 13.99 3.33
C PHE A 6 -20.80 13.66 4.45
N ILE A 7 -20.35 13.72 5.71
CA ILE A 7 -21.22 13.56 6.88
C ILE A 7 -22.22 14.72 6.95
N LEU A 8 -21.77 15.97 6.75
CA LEU A 8 -22.63 17.14 6.73
C LEU A 8 -23.63 17.09 5.58
N PHE A 9 -23.23 16.64 4.39
CA PHE A 9 -24.13 16.43 3.26
C PHE A 9 -25.17 15.34 3.57
N TYR A 10 -24.77 14.22 4.16
CA TYR A 10 -25.69 13.17 4.58
C TYR A 10 -26.70 13.68 5.62
N LEU A 11 -26.24 14.41 6.64
CA LEU A 11 -27.11 15.02 7.65
C LEU A 11 -28.05 16.05 7.03
N PHE A 12 -27.56 16.88 6.12
CA PHE A 12 -28.38 17.83 5.35
C PHE A 12 -29.46 17.11 4.53
N CYS A 13 -29.11 16.04 3.81
CA CYS A 13 -30.09 15.24 3.07
C CYS A 13 -31.16 14.67 4.01
N ASN A 14 -30.78 14.17 5.19
CA ASN A 14 -31.75 13.65 6.16
C ASN A 14 -32.69 14.76 6.69
N VAL A 15 -32.16 15.95 7.02
CA VAL A 15 -32.97 17.09 7.45
C VAL A 15 -33.91 17.57 6.33
N PHE A 16 -33.42 17.61 5.09
CA PHE A 16 -34.20 17.99 3.92
C PHE A 16 -35.33 16.98 3.66
N ILE A 17 -35.02 15.68 3.65
CA ILE A 17 -36.02 14.61 3.47
C ILE A 17 -37.08 14.67 4.59
N TYR A 18 -36.67 14.93 5.83
CA TYR A 18 -37.59 15.12 6.95
C TYR A 18 -38.49 16.35 6.77
N ALA A 19 -37.91 17.50 6.39
CA ALA A 19 -38.65 18.75 6.17
C ALA A 19 -39.71 18.64 5.05
N PHE A 20 -39.50 17.75 4.07
CA PHE A 20 -40.41 17.52 2.95
C PHE A 20 -41.19 16.20 3.04
N GLN A 21 -41.32 15.60 4.24
CA GLN A 21 -42.09 14.37 4.49
C GLN A 21 -41.71 13.20 3.55
N GLY A 22 -40.42 13.03 3.28
CA GLY A 22 -39.93 11.94 2.43
C GLY A 22 -40.29 10.57 2.99
N SER A 23 -40.60 9.63 2.09
CA SER A 23 -40.97 8.26 2.48
C SER A 23 -39.78 7.50 3.09
N LEU A 24 -40.06 6.44 3.86
CA LEU A 24 -39.04 5.53 4.41
C LEU A 24 -38.03 5.05 3.35
N TRP A 25 -38.49 4.85 2.11
CA TRP A 25 -37.66 4.42 0.99
C TRP A 25 -36.57 5.43 0.61
N VAL A 26 -36.85 6.73 0.78
CA VAL A 26 -35.85 7.78 0.52
C VAL A 26 -34.74 7.72 1.57
N TYR A 27 -35.08 7.54 2.84
CA TYR A 27 -34.08 7.35 3.91
C TYR A 27 -33.24 6.11 3.69
N LEU A 28 -33.86 4.98 3.33
CA LEU A 28 -33.16 3.74 3.04
C LEU A 28 -32.20 3.92 1.85
N ALA A 29 -32.64 4.58 0.77
CA ALA A 29 -31.80 4.86 -0.39
C ALA A 29 -30.59 5.74 -0.02
N CYS A 30 -30.79 6.80 0.77
CA CYS A 30 -29.70 7.65 1.25
C CYS A 30 -28.72 6.90 2.15
N PHE A 31 -29.22 6.06 3.06
CA PHE A 31 -28.39 5.24 3.93
C PHE A 31 -27.55 4.23 3.15
N LEU A 32 -28.15 3.55 2.17
CA LEU A 32 -27.44 2.61 1.29
C LEU A 32 -26.40 3.32 0.43
N GLY A 33 -26.74 4.49 -0.13
CA GLY A 33 -25.80 5.32 -0.88
C GLY A 33 -24.61 5.77 -0.03
N PHE A 34 -24.87 6.26 1.19
CA PHE A 34 -23.82 6.63 2.14
C PHE A 34 -22.93 5.44 2.51
N SER A 35 -23.55 4.30 2.83
CA SER A 35 -22.83 3.07 3.18
C SER A 35 -21.95 2.57 2.03
N ALA A 36 -22.45 2.63 0.79
CA ALA A 36 -21.68 2.27 -0.40
C ALA A 36 -20.45 3.17 -0.58
N VAL A 37 -20.57 4.49 -0.36
CA VAL A 37 -19.42 5.42 -0.41
C VAL A 37 -18.41 5.15 0.70
N VAL A 38 -18.89 4.87 1.92
CA VAL A 38 -18.03 4.51 3.07
C VAL A 38 -17.27 3.22 2.78
N VAL A 39 -17.94 2.21 2.23
CA VAL A 39 -17.32 0.94 1.85
C VAL A 39 -16.31 1.18 0.74
N TRP A 40 -16.66 1.89 -0.33
CA TRP A 40 -15.72 2.18 -1.42
C TRP A 40 -14.49 2.95 -0.91
N GLY A 41 -14.68 3.98 -0.09
CA GLY A 41 -13.58 4.72 0.54
C GLY A 41 -12.69 3.87 1.46
N SER A 42 -13.19 2.73 1.96
CA SER A 42 -12.39 1.80 2.75
C SER A 42 -11.45 0.95 1.89
N PHE A 43 -11.87 0.58 0.67
CA PHE A 43 -11.12 -0.31 -0.23
C PHE A 43 -10.30 0.43 -1.30
N ASP A 44 -10.54 1.73 -1.50
CA ASP A 44 -9.82 2.55 -2.47
C ASP A 44 -8.84 3.49 -1.76
N ILE A 45 -7.57 3.06 -1.73
CA ILE A 45 -6.48 3.77 -1.06
C ILE A 45 -6.11 5.10 -1.77
N GLU A 46 -6.48 5.28 -3.04
CA GLU A 46 -6.19 6.51 -3.80
C GLU A 46 -7.12 7.65 -3.43
N LEU A 47 -8.35 7.36 -3.01
CA LEU A 47 -9.30 8.37 -2.54
C LEU A 47 -8.81 9.08 -1.27
N GLY A 48 -7.91 8.45 -0.53
CA GLY A 48 -7.41 8.96 0.75
C GLY A 48 -8.56 9.22 1.74
N TYR A 49 -9.60 8.38 1.70
CA TYR A 49 -10.79 8.54 2.52
C TYR A 49 -10.41 8.40 4.00
N PHE A 50 -10.18 7.23 4.55
CA PHE A 50 -9.84 7.20 5.98
C PHE A 50 -8.40 7.62 6.31
N VAL A 51 -7.48 7.41 5.38
CA VAL A 51 -6.04 7.63 5.56
C VAL A 51 -5.49 8.34 4.33
N ASN A 52 -4.74 9.42 4.54
CA ASN A 52 -4.05 10.10 3.45
C ASN A 52 -2.75 9.36 3.10
N SER A 53 -2.87 8.41 2.17
CA SER A 53 -1.76 7.57 1.72
C SER A 53 -0.98 8.22 0.58
N ILE A 54 0.34 8.07 0.57
CA ILE A 54 1.15 8.44 -0.60
C ILE A 54 0.96 7.34 -1.64
N THR A 55 0.25 7.64 -2.73
CA THR A 55 -0.05 6.67 -3.80
C THR A 55 0.78 6.87 -5.06
N HIS A 56 1.38 8.05 -5.21
CA HIS A 56 2.28 8.41 -6.30
C HIS A 56 3.19 9.57 -5.90
N LYS A 57 4.31 9.72 -6.60
CA LYS A 57 5.17 10.90 -6.56
C LYS A 57 4.67 11.93 -7.56
N ARG A 58 4.53 13.19 -7.14
CA ARG A 58 4.25 14.29 -8.08
C ARG A 58 5.54 14.69 -8.77
N THR A 59 5.69 14.32 -10.04
CA THR A 59 6.93 14.52 -10.80
C THR A 59 6.66 14.64 -12.29
N LYS A 60 7.49 15.43 -12.98
CA LYS A 60 7.51 15.51 -14.45
C LYS A 60 8.51 14.53 -15.07
N VAL A 61 9.33 13.86 -14.26
CA VAL A 61 10.33 12.88 -14.68
C VAL A 61 9.66 11.51 -14.88
N LYS A 62 10.14 10.74 -15.86
CA LYS A 62 9.73 9.34 -16.03
C LYS A 62 10.41 8.47 -14.99
N GLU A 63 9.86 8.44 -13.80
CA GLU A 63 10.33 7.62 -12.69
C GLU A 63 9.17 6.85 -12.06
N VAL A 64 9.40 5.65 -11.55
CA VAL A 64 8.38 4.81 -10.88
C VAL A 64 8.97 4.11 -9.65
N ALA A 65 8.14 3.76 -8.68
CA ALA A 65 8.53 2.90 -7.57
C ALA A 65 8.02 1.48 -7.79
N LEU A 66 8.93 0.51 -7.73
CA LEU A 66 8.59 -0.89 -7.56
C LEU A 66 8.42 -1.16 -6.07
N THR A 67 7.27 -1.70 -5.69
CA THR A 67 7.00 -2.06 -4.30
C THR A 67 6.48 -3.48 -4.18
N PHE A 68 6.98 -4.21 -3.18
CA PHE A 68 6.65 -5.61 -2.94
C PHE A 68 6.04 -5.78 -1.55
N ASP A 69 4.89 -6.44 -1.48
CA ASP A 69 4.20 -6.77 -0.23
C ASP A 69 4.35 -8.26 0.09
N ASP A 70 4.13 -8.59 1.36
CA ASP A 70 4.04 -9.94 1.95
C ASP A 70 5.36 -10.69 2.19
N GLY A 71 6.46 -10.22 1.61
CA GLY A 71 7.79 -10.78 1.84
C GLY A 71 8.36 -10.53 3.25
N PRO A 72 9.57 -11.07 3.53
CA PRO A 72 10.32 -11.99 2.68
C PRO A 72 9.70 -13.39 2.59
N THR A 73 9.97 -14.11 1.50
CA THR A 73 9.58 -15.51 1.26
C THR A 73 10.73 -16.30 0.63
N GLU A 74 10.53 -17.57 0.33
CA GLU A 74 11.47 -18.38 -0.47
C GLU A 74 11.71 -17.84 -1.89
N PHE A 75 10.80 -17.01 -2.43
CA PHE A 75 10.97 -16.42 -3.76
C PHE A 75 11.76 -15.11 -3.73
N THR A 76 11.71 -14.35 -2.63
CA THR A 76 12.35 -13.04 -2.49
C THR A 76 13.82 -13.01 -2.93
N PRO A 77 14.69 -14.01 -2.64
CA PRO A 77 16.06 -14.00 -3.15
C PRO A 77 16.17 -13.86 -4.68
N LYS A 78 15.30 -14.52 -5.45
CA LYS A 78 15.26 -14.40 -6.92
C LYS A 78 14.90 -12.99 -7.38
N PHE A 79 13.99 -12.33 -6.66
CA PHE A 79 13.61 -10.95 -6.94
C PHE A 79 14.80 -10.00 -6.70
N LEU A 80 15.54 -10.20 -5.60
CA LEU A 80 16.74 -9.44 -5.29
C LEU A 80 17.82 -9.61 -6.37
N ASP A 81 18.08 -10.84 -6.81
CA ASP A 81 19.02 -11.12 -7.90
C ASP A 81 18.66 -10.36 -9.19
N LEU A 82 17.38 -10.39 -9.56
CA LEU A 82 16.88 -9.72 -10.75
C LEU A 82 16.95 -8.19 -10.63
N LEU A 83 16.58 -7.63 -9.47
CA LEU A 83 16.70 -6.19 -9.20
C LEU A 83 18.17 -5.74 -9.25
N LYS A 84 19.07 -6.52 -8.67
CA LYS A 84 20.53 -6.27 -8.69
C LYS A 84 21.09 -6.31 -10.11
N GLN A 85 20.70 -7.29 -10.92
CA GLN A 85 21.09 -7.40 -12.33
C GLN A 85 20.69 -6.16 -13.13
N HIS A 86 19.52 -5.59 -12.83
CA HIS A 86 19.03 -4.36 -13.46
C HIS A 86 19.45 -3.07 -12.76
N GLN A 87 20.25 -3.15 -11.69
CA GLN A 87 20.68 -2.02 -10.86
C GLN A 87 19.52 -1.18 -10.31
N VAL A 88 18.39 -1.82 -10.02
CA VAL A 88 17.17 -1.18 -9.53
C VAL A 88 17.06 -1.36 -8.01
N LYS A 89 16.64 -0.30 -7.31
CA LYS A 89 16.22 -0.38 -5.91
C LYS A 89 14.69 -0.30 -5.82
N ALA A 90 14.12 -1.10 -4.92
CA ALA A 90 12.69 -1.20 -4.67
C ALA A 90 12.38 -0.96 -3.19
N THR A 91 11.08 -0.91 -2.85
CA THR A 91 10.60 -0.87 -1.47
C THR A 91 9.87 -2.16 -1.12
N PHE A 92 10.25 -2.80 -0.03
CA PHE A 92 9.62 -4.03 0.48
C PHE A 92 8.81 -3.71 1.74
N PHE A 93 7.50 -3.99 1.71
CA PHE A 93 6.63 -3.92 2.88
C PHE A 93 6.55 -5.31 3.49
N CYS A 94 7.34 -5.51 4.53
CA CYS A 94 7.57 -6.83 5.09
C CYS A 94 6.58 -7.15 6.23
N ILE A 95 6.13 -8.40 6.27
CA ILE A 95 5.33 -8.92 7.39
C ILE A 95 6.29 -9.34 8.51
N GLY A 96 6.01 -8.94 9.76
CA GLY A 96 6.89 -9.25 10.89
C GLY A 96 7.17 -10.75 11.05
N LYS A 97 6.14 -11.61 11.00
CA LYS A 97 6.31 -13.08 11.06
C LYS A 97 7.18 -13.63 9.92
N GLN A 98 7.18 -13.00 8.75
CA GLN A 98 8.00 -13.43 7.62
C GLN A 98 9.46 -13.04 7.81
N ILE A 99 9.72 -11.87 8.41
CA ILE A 99 11.08 -11.47 8.79
C ILE A 99 11.66 -12.48 9.79
N GLU A 100 10.88 -12.92 10.78
CA GLU A 100 11.30 -13.94 11.74
C GLU A 100 11.59 -15.29 11.09
N LYS A 101 10.83 -15.64 10.04
CA LYS A 101 10.99 -16.89 9.29
C LYS A 101 12.17 -16.86 8.30
N TYR A 102 12.45 -15.72 7.69
CA TYR A 102 13.52 -15.56 6.69
C TYR A 102 14.48 -14.40 7.03
N PRO A 103 15.17 -14.44 8.19
CA PRO A 103 15.98 -13.32 8.67
C PRO A 103 17.17 -13.01 7.77
N GLU A 104 17.80 -14.02 7.16
CA GLU A 104 18.92 -13.84 6.23
C GLU A 104 18.48 -13.11 4.95
N THR A 105 17.31 -13.48 4.42
CA THR A 105 16.74 -12.81 3.24
C THR A 105 16.38 -11.37 3.57
N PHE A 106 15.80 -11.11 4.74
CA PHE A 106 15.53 -9.75 5.21
C PHE A 106 16.80 -8.90 5.30
N GLN A 107 17.87 -9.44 5.90
CA GLN A 107 19.17 -8.79 5.96
C GLN A 107 19.74 -8.50 4.58
N ARG A 108 19.57 -9.42 3.62
CA ARG A 108 19.97 -9.22 2.24
C ARG A 108 19.20 -8.06 1.57
N ILE A 109 17.90 -7.92 1.82
CA ILE A 109 17.11 -6.77 1.30
C ILE A 109 17.76 -5.45 1.74
N ILE A 110 18.14 -5.35 3.02
CA ILE A 110 18.78 -4.15 3.60
C ILE A 110 20.19 -3.94 3.03
N ALA A 111 21.02 -4.98 3.01
CA ALA A 111 22.40 -4.91 2.53
C ALA A 111 22.49 -4.52 1.04
N GLU A 112 21.49 -4.90 0.25
CA GLU A 112 21.38 -4.49 -1.15
C GLU A 112 20.75 -3.08 -1.30
N GLY A 113 20.50 -2.34 -0.23
CA GLY A 113 20.09 -0.93 -0.28
C GLY A 113 18.65 -0.73 -0.73
N HIS A 114 17.77 -1.70 -0.51
CA HIS A 114 16.33 -1.53 -0.69
C HIS A 114 15.69 -0.89 0.54
N THR A 115 14.56 -0.21 0.33
CA THR A 115 13.83 0.44 1.43
C THR A 115 12.88 -0.55 2.09
N ILE A 116 12.83 -0.55 3.41
CA ILE A 116 11.92 -1.39 4.20
C ILE A 116 10.72 -0.58 4.69
N GLY A 117 9.53 -1.15 4.57
CA GLY A 117 8.31 -0.68 5.21
C GLY A 117 7.64 -1.78 6.04
N ASN A 118 6.77 -1.35 6.95
CA ASN A 118 6.01 -2.22 7.84
C ASN A 118 4.70 -2.68 7.15
N HIS A 119 4.43 -3.98 7.17
CA HIS A 119 3.18 -4.57 6.65
C HIS A 119 2.40 -5.36 7.70
N THR A 120 2.40 -4.87 8.94
CA THR A 120 1.88 -5.53 10.16
C THR A 120 2.68 -6.77 10.57
N LEU A 121 2.48 -7.22 11.80
CA LEU A 121 3.14 -8.40 12.33
C LEU A 121 2.64 -9.67 11.63
N SER A 122 1.32 -9.81 11.47
CA SER A 122 0.70 -11.08 11.09
C SER A 122 -0.01 -11.10 9.74
N HIS A 123 -0.39 -9.94 9.20
CA HIS A 123 -1.20 -9.81 7.99
C HIS A 123 -2.43 -10.75 7.98
N SER A 124 -3.15 -10.82 9.11
CA SER A 124 -4.32 -11.70 9.24
C SER A 124 -5.47 -11.25 8.32
N ASN A 125 -6.34 -12.18 7.91
CA ASN A 125 -7.56 -11.85 7.17
C ASN A 125 -8.54 -10.95 7.95
N SER A 126 -8.40 -10.92 9.28
CA SER A 126 -9.20 -10.07 10.16
C SER A 126 -8.60 -8.69 10.40
N THR A 127 -7.47 -8.35 9.77
CA THR A 127 -6.76 -7.06 9.95
C THR A 127 -7.68 -5.86 9.78
N GLY A 128 -8.56 -5.89 8.77
CA GLY A 128 -9.54 -4.83 8.52
C GLY A 128 -10.57 -4.62 9.64
N PHE A 129 -10.75 -5.60 10.53
CA PHE A 129 -11.72 -5.58 11.63
C PHE A 129 -11.07 -5.38 13.01
N LEU A 130 -9.74 -5.22 13.06
CA LEU A 130 -9.05 -5.00 14.32
C LEU A 130 -9.46 -3.66 14.95
N SER A 131 -9.53 -3.66 16.29
CA SER A 131 -9.66 -2.42 17.05
C SER A 131 -8.38 -1.59 16.92
N THR A 132 -8.48 -0.28 17.19
CA THR A 132 -7.32 0.62 17.17
C THR A 132 -6.16 0.07 18.02
N LYS A 133 -6.43 -0.41 19.24
CA LYS A 133 -5.40 -0.97 20.14
C LYS A 133 -4.70 -2.20 19.55
N LYS A 134 -5.47 -3.12 18.94
CA LYS A 134 -4.90 -4.32 18.30
C LYS A 134 -4.06 -3.96 17.08
N MET A 135 -4.51 -2.99 16.28
CA MET A 135 -3.75 -2.52 15.12
C MET A 135 -2.45 -1.81 15.52
N ILE A 136 -2.46 -1.02 16.60
CA ILE A 136 -1.24 -0.43 17.16
C ILE A 136 -0.24 -1.54 17.52
N ALA A 137 -0.69 -2.57 18.23
CA ALA A 137 0.16 -3.70 18.60
C ALA A 137 0.72 -4.44 17.36
N GLU A 138 -0.08 -4.66 16.31
CA GLU A 138 0.39 -5.26 15.06
C GLU A 138 1.51 -4.45 14.40
N ILE A 139 1.41 -3.11 14.43
CA ILE A 139 2.43 -2.21 13.86
C ILE A 139 3.69 -2.20 14.74
N GLU A 140 3.55 -1.94 16.04
CA GLU A 140 4.68 -1.80 16.97
C GLU A 140 5.46 -3.11 17.16
N ASN A 141 4.78 -4.24 17.17
CA ASN A 141 5.46 -5.54 17.25
C ASN A 141 6.24 -5.82 15.96
N CYS A 142 5.68 -5.47 14.79
CA CYS A 142 6.42 -5.57 13.53
C CYS A 142 7.63 -4.63 13.51
N ASP A 143 7.52 -3.41 14.05
CA ASP A 143 8.67 -2.51 14.20
C ASP A 143 9.75 -3.09 15.11
N THR A 144 9.36 -3.74 16.19
CA THR A 144 10.28 -4.43 17.10
C THR A 144 11.04 -5.54 16.37
N VAL A 145 10.34 -6.32 15.55
CA VAL A 145 10.96 -7.35 14.71
C VAL A 145 11.91 -6.74 13.68
N ILE A 146 11.51 -5.68 12.96
CA ILE A 146 12.34 -4.96 11.99
C ILE A 146 13.62 -4.43 12.65
N GLN A 147 13.48 -3.79 13.82
CA GLN A 147 14.62 -3.26 14.57
C GLN A 147 15.56 -4.37 15.05
N LYS A 148 15.02 -5.46 15.59
CA LYS A 148 15.82 -6.60 16.09
C LYS A 148 16.54 -7.31 14.94
N ALA A 149 15.85 -7.53 13.83
CA ALA A 149 16.36 -8.31 12.71
C ALA A 149 17.31 -7.51 11.82
N GLY A 150 17.10 -6.20 11.65
CA GLY A 150 17.81 -5.37 10.67
C GLY A 150 18.55 -4.16 11.23
N ASN A 151 18.41 -3.87 12.53
CA ASN A 151 18.92 -2.66 13.19
C ASN A 151 18.51 -1.34 12.49
N ILE A 152 17.30 -1.32 11.90
CA ILE A 152 16.73 -0.14 11.23
C ILE A 152 15.39 0.24 11.84
N LYS A 153 15.04 1.52 11.71
CA LYS A 153 13.70 2.05 11.98
C LYS A 153 13.08 2.51 10.68
N THR A 154 11.80 2.22 10.49
CA THR A 154 11.04 2.71 9.34
C THR A 154 9.77 3.39 9.80
N ASP A 155 9.49 4.57 9.25
CA ASP A 155 8.20 5.23 9.43
C ASP A 155 7.19 4.78 8.37
N LEU A 156 7.60 3.98 7.39
CA LEU A 156 6.76 3.55 6.28
C LEU A 156 5.83 2.42 6.73
N TYR A 157 4.56 2.53 6.36
CA TYR A 157 3.56 1.51 6.61
C TYR A 157 2.65 1.36 5.39
N ARG A 158 2.33 0.13 5.03
CA ARG A 158 1.29 -0.14 4.03
C ARG A 158 0.15 -0.93 4.68
N PRO A 159 -1.10 -0.45 4.63
CA PRO A 159 -2.25 -1.19 5.14
C PRO A 159 -2.42 -2.53 4.39
N PRO A 160 -2.52 -3.67 5.10
CA PRO A 160 -2.90 -4.95 4.52
C PRO A 160 -4.12 -4.86 3.62
N PHE A 161 -4.04 -5.50 2.45
CA PHE A 161 -5.08 -5.49 1.41
C PHE A 161 -5.45 -4.10 0.85
N GLY A 162 -4.76 -3.03 1.27
CA GLY A 162 -5.12 -1.64 0.96
C GLY A 162 -6.35 -1.13 1.73
N VAL A 163 -6.84 -1.90 2.70
CA VAL A 163 -8.04 -1.55 3.46
C VAL A 163 -7.71 -0.47 4.48
N THR A 164 -8.49 0.60 4.48
CA THR A 164 -8.39 1.69 5.45
C THR A 164 -9.72 1.93 6.15
N ASN A 165 -9.69 2.28 7.43
CA ASN A 165 -10.88 2.59 8.21
C ASN A 165 -10.49 3.49 9.40
N PRO A 166 -11.45 3.99 10.20
CA PRO A 166 -11.12 4.88 11.33
C PRO A 166 -10.20 4.26 12.40
N ASN A 167 -10.25 2.94 12.62
CA ASN A 167 -9.36 2.27 13.57
C ASN A 167 -7.92 2.23 13.06
N ILE A 168 -7.74 1.89 11.78
CA ILE A 168 -6.43 1.89 11.12
C ILE A 168 -5.86 3.31 11.07
N ALA A 169 -6.68 4.31 10.73
CA ALA A 169 -6.26 5.71 10.70
C ALA A 169 -5.76 6.20 12.06
N LYS A 170 -6.48 5.88 13.15
CA LYS A 170 -6.03 6.21 14.52
C LYS A 170 -4.74 5.48 14.87
N ALA A 171 -4.61 4.21 14.50
CA ALA A 171 -3.40 3.44 14.76
C ALA A 171 -2.17 4.05 14.07
N ILE A 172 -2.27 4.35 12.77
CA ILE A 172 -1.21 5.00 11.98
C ILE A 172 -0.76 6.32 12.62
N ILE A 173 -1.69 7.16 13.07
CA ILE A 173 -1.38 8.42 13.74
C ILE A 173 -0.64 8.17 15.06
N ARG A 174 -1.11 7.21 15.87
CA ARG A 174 -0.52 6.89 17.18
C ARG A 174 0.88 6.27 17.07
N THR A 175 1.15 5.52 16.02
CA THR A 175 2.46 4.90 15.76
C THR A 175 3.36 5.76 14.88
N HIS A 176 2.96 7.01 14.59
CA HIS A 176 3.70 7.96 13.77
C HIS A 176 4.08 7.45 12.37
N LYS A 177 3.30 6.51 11.83
CA LYS A 177 3.55 5.93 10.52
C LYS A 177 3.07 6.82 9.38
N LYS A 178 3.72 6.66 8.23
CA LYS A 178 3.36 7.24 6.94
C LYS A 178 2.78 6.15 6.08
N SER A 179 1.49 6.28 5.77
CA SER A 179 0.80 5.31 4.92
C SER A 179 1.23 5.44 3.47
N ILE A 180 1.68 4.34 2.88
CA ILE A 180 2.07 4.23 1.47
C ILE A 180 1.08 3.31 0.77
N GLY A 181 0.37 3.86 -0.21
CA GLY A 181 -0.52 3.10 -1.08
C GLY A 181 0.13 2.82 -2.43
N TRP A 182 -0.69 2.79 -3.46
CA TRP A 182 -0.29 2.61 -4.85
C TRP A 182 -1.33 3.28 -5.75
N ASN A 183 -0.93 3.58 -6.99
CA ASN A 183 -1.85 3.97 -8.06
C ASN A 183 -1.83 2.96 -9.24
N VAL A 184 -0.95 1.95 -9.17
CA VAL A 184 -0.89 0.85 -10.13
C VAL A 184 -0.94 -0.46 -9.37
N ARG A 185 -2.12 -1.10 -9.39
CA ARG A 185 -2.34 -2.42 -8.77
C ARG A 185 -2.21 -3.52 -9.81
N SER A 186 -1.25 -4.43 -9.62
CA SER A 186 -0.98 -5.54 -10.56
C SER A 186 -2.09 -6.62 -10.56
N LEU A 187 -2.67 -6.89 -9.38
CA LEU A 187 -3.53 -8.06 -9.10
C LEU A 187 -2.84 -9.40 -9.37
N ASP A 188 -1.54 -9.43 -9.19
CA ASP A 188 -0.70 -10.61 -9.32
C ASP A 188 -1.03 -11.71 -8.31
N THR A 189 -1.64 -11.40 -7.17
CA THR A 189 -2.16 -12.42 -6.23
C THR A 189 -3.53 -13.00 -6.64
N ILE A 190 -4.24 -12.37 -7.58
CA ILE A 190 -5.61 -12.77 -7.96
C ILE A 190 -5.64 -13.58 -9.26
N THR A 191 -4.86 -13.15 -10.27
CA THR A 191 -4.89 -13.78 -11.59
C THR A 191 -3.64 -14.61 -11.84
N GLY A 192 -3.80 -15.76 -12.50
CA GLY A 192 -2.67 -16.59 -12.96
C GLY A 192 -2.03 -16.13 -14.28
N ASP A 193 -2.66 -15.18 -14.99
CA ASP A 193 -2.23 -14.76 -16.33
C ASP A 193 -1.19 -13.63 -16.27
N GLU A 194 0.08 -13.99 -16.49
CA GLU A 194 1.24 -13.09 -16.54
C GLU A 194 1.04 -11.92 -17.52
N LYS A 195 0.50 -12.19 -18.71
CA LYS A 195 0.28 -11.16 -19.74
C LYS A 195 -0.78 -10.17 -19.31
N LYS A 196 -1.84 -10.65 -18.65
CA LYS A 196 -2.89 -9.79 -18.09
C LYS A 196 -2.36 -8.89 -16.98
N ILE A 197 -1.49 -9.42 -16.10
CA ILE A 197 -0.83 -8.63 -15.05
C ILE A 197 0.06 -7.55 -15.68
N PHE A 198 0.96 -7.94 -16.58
CA PHE A 198 1.88 -7.03 -17.25
C PHE A 198 1.13 -5.91 -18.01
N ARG A 199 0.10 -6.28 -18.78
CA ARG A 199 -0.73 -5.30 -19.51
C ARG A 199 -1.44 -4.33 -18.56
N ARG A 200 -1.97 -4.81 -17.43
CA ARG A 200 -2.61 -3.95 -16.44
C ARG A 200 -1.63 -2.94 -15.85
N ILE A 201 -0.41 -3.37 -15.52
CA ILE A 201 0.63 -2.49 -14.98
C ILE A 201 0.99 -1.42 -16.01
N THR A 202 1.32 -1.83 -17.24
CA THR A 202 1.83 -0.93 -18.28
C THR A 202 0.77 0.05 -18.80
N GLN A 203 -0.51 -0.33 -18.88
CA GLN A 203 -1.59 0.56 -19.30
C GLN A 203 -1.90 1.65 -18.28
N ASN A 204 -1.73 1.38 -16.99
CA ASN A 204 -2.02 2.34 -15.92
C ASN A 204 -0.78 3.12 -15.47
N LEU A 205 0.39 2.84 -16.05
CA LEU A 205 1.65 3.43 -15.67
C LEU A 205 1.68 4.92 -15.99
N ARG A 206 2.04 5.73 -14.98
CA ARG A 206 2.24 7.17 -15.11
C ARG A 206 3.56 7.58 -14.49
N LYS A 207 3.98 8.81 -14.75
CA LYS A 207 5.15 9.41 -14.09
C LYS A 207 4.91 9.46 -12.57
N GLY A 208 5.89 9.01 -11.80
CA GLY A 208 5.81 8.92 -10.35
C GLY A 208 4.94 7.80 -9.81
N SER A 209 4.50 6.84 -10.63
CA SER A 209 3.63 5.76 -10.15
C SER A 209 4.31 4.89 -9.10
N ILE A 210 3.53 4.47 -8.10
CA ILE A 210 3.90 3.41 -7.15
C ILE A 210 3.17 2.14 -7.57
N ILE A 211 3.94 1.11 -7.92
CA ILE A 211 3.44 -0.17 -8.44
C ILE A 211 3.42 -1.19 -7.31
N LEU A 212 2.24 -1.76 -7.04
CA LEU A 212 2.07 -2.86 -6.09
C LEU A 212 2.30 -4.22 -6.78
N LEU A 213 3.26 -4.99 -6.27
CA LEU A 213 3.58 -6.37 -6.62
C LEU A 213 3.74 -7.18 -5.31
N HIS A 214 3.83 -8.51 -5.43
CA HIS A 214 4.12 -9.40 -4.31
C HIS A 214 5.29 -10.33 -4.69
N ASP A 215 6.31 -10.41 -3.86
CA ASP A 215 7.49 -11.26 -4.06
C ASP A 215 7.26 -12.69 -3.54
N THR A 216 6.10 -13.26 -3.87
CA THR A 216 5.56 -14.51 -3.31
C THR A 216 5.35 -15.62 -4.35
N SER A 217 5.69 -15.38 -5.62
CA SER A 217 5.51 -16.39 -6.68
C SER A 217 6.44 -16.20 -7.88
N ASP A 218 6.77 -17.31 -8.56
CA ASP A 218 7.52 -17.30 -9.84
C ASP A 218 6.79 -16.54 -10.96
N LYS A 219 5.45 -16.52 -10.91
CA LYS A 219 4.62 -15.76 -11.85
C LYS A 219 4.91 -14.26 -11.75
N THR A 220 4.90 -13.71 -10.53
CA THR A 220 5.23 -12.29 -10.34
C THR A 220 6.69 -12.01 -10.70
N TYR A 221 7.60 -12.95 -10.46
CA TYR A 221 9.00 -12.83 -10.88
C TYR A 221 9.14 -12.65 -12.40
N ARG A 222 8.43 -13.46 -13.22
CA ARG A 222 8.45 -13.31 -14.69
C ARG A 222 7.84 -11.99 -15.14
N VAL A 223 6.74 -11.57 -14.53
CA VAL A 223 6.14 -10.25 -14.78
C VAL A 223 7.12 -9.12 -14.44
N LEU A 224 7.88 -9.25 -13.35
CA LEU A 224 8.90 -8.27 -12.97
C LEU A 224 10.03 -8.22 -14.02
N ALA A 225 10.49 -9.37 -14.54
CA ALA A 225 11.52 -9.41 -15.59
C ALA A 225 11.07 -8.65 -16.84
N ASP A 226 9.85 -8.92 -17.33
CA ASP A 226 9.28 -8.20 -18.47
C ASP A 226 9.09 -6.70 -18.17
N LEU A 227 8.65 -6.36 -16.95
CA LEU A 227 8.45 -4.99 -16.51
C LEU A 227 9.78 -4.21 -16.49
N LEU A 228 10.85 -4.79 -15.98
CA LEU A 228 12.16 -4.14 -15.93
C LEU A 228 12.71 -3.84 -17.33
N VAL A 229 12.54 -4.77 -18.28
CA VAL A 229 12.89 -4.56 -19.69
C VAL A 229 12.03 -3.45 -20.30
N PHE A 230 10.72 -3.47 -20.06
CA PHE A 230 9.80 -2.43 -20.52
C PHE A 230 10.16 -1.05 -20.00
N LEU A 231 10.42 -0.92 -18.68
CA LEU A 231 10.78 0.35 -18.05
C LEU A 231 12.06 0.92 -18.64
N LYS A 232 13.09 0.08 -18.82
CA LYS A 232 14.34 0.45 -19.49
C LYS A 232 14.08 0.95 -20.91
N ASN A 233 13.34 0.19 -21.72
CA ASN A 233 13.03 0.54 -23.11
C ASN A 233 12.20 1.83 -23.24
N LYS A 234 11.39 2.16 -22.23
CA LYS A 234 10.57 3.39 -22.19
C LYS A 234 11.27 4.57 -21.48
N ASN A 235 12.53 4.38 -21.08
CA ASN A 235 13.36 5.35 -20.35
C ASN A 235 12.71 5.79 -19.03
N TYR A 236 12.20 4.84 -18.27
CA TYR A 236 11.80 5.06 -16.88
C TYR A 236 12.98 4.76 -15.94
N SER A 237 13.30 5.69 -15.05
CA SER A 237 14.11 5.41 -13.87
C SER A 237 13.25 4.86 -12.73
N THR A 238 13.90 4.38 -11.68
CA THR A 238 13.21 3.87 -10.48
C THR A 238 13.58 4.68 -9.25
N PHE A 239 12.65 4.81 -8.31
CA PHE A 239 12.88 5.42 -7.01
C PHE A 239 12.30 4.54 -5.89
N THR A 240 12.80 4.71 -4.67
CA THR A 240 12.24 4.11 -3.45
C THR A 240 11.32 5.09 -2.74
N VAL A 241 10.25 4.61 -2.09
CA VAL A 241 9.18 5.51 -1.61
C VAL A 241 9.61 6.47 -0.50
N ASP A 242 10.68 6.15 0.26
CA ASP A 242 11.27 7.04 1.27
C ASP A 242 11.84 8.32 0.65
N SER A 243 12.28 8.29 -0.61
CA SER A 243 12.76 9.48 -1.33
C SER A 243 11.68 10.57 -1.45
N ILE A 244 10.39 10.19 -1.53
CA ILE A 244 9.26 11.14 -1.54
C ILE A 244 9.14 11.87 -0.20
N ILE A 245 9.46 11.17 0.88
CA ILE A 245 9.31 11.69 2.24
C ILE A 245 10.49 12.60 2.59
N ASN A 246 11.69 12.22 2.19
CA ASN A 246 12.90 12.99 2.46
C ASN A 246 12.93 14.29 1.66
N SER A 247 12.40 14.32 0.42
CA SER A 247 12.32 15.55 -0.36
C SER A 247 11.46 16.63 0.34
N LYS A 248 10.35 16.23 0.98
CA LYS A 248 9.46 17.17 1.71
C LYS A 248 10.04 17.71 3.01
N LYS A 249 11.13 17.15 3.54
CA LYS A 249 11.80 17.67 4.74
C LYS A 249 12.81 18.77 4.42
N ASN A 250 13.22 18.86 3.15
CA ASN A 250 14.24 19.80 2.68
C ASN A 250 13.63 21.01 1.94
N ASP A 251 12.30 21.08 1.85
CA ASP A 251 11.50 22.21 1.37
C ASP A 251 10.78 22.88 2.56
#